data_AF-A0A848JVW5-F1
#
_entry.id   AF-A0A848JVW5-F1
#
_cell.length_a   1.000
_cell.length_b   1.000
_cell.length_c   1.000
_cell.angle_alpha   90.00
_cell.angle_beta   90.00
_cell.angle_gamma   90.00
#
_symmetry.space_group_name_H-M   'P 1'
#
loop_
_entity.id
_entity.type
_entity.pdbx_description
1 polymer ?
#
loop_
_entity_poly.entity_id
_entity_poly.type
_entity_poly.pdbx_seq_one_letter_code
_entity_poly.pdbx_strand_id
1 'polypeptide(L)' 'MLGNLDLGLQAVTRDNLEIKVEYGLNVGQDFLSQRGMARFAVHF' A
#
# COMPACT_ATOMS: atom_id res chain seq x y z
N MET A 1 -16.87 11.20 0.36
CA MET A 1 -15.41 11.14 0.59
C MET A 1 -14.85 12.52 0.32
N LEU A 2 -14.14 13.10 1.28
CA LEU A 2 -13.48 14.40 1.13
C LEU A 2 -12.12 14.26 0.44
N GLY A 3 -11.48 13.09 0.57
CA GLY A 3 -10.26 12.78 -0.17
C GLY A 3 -9.72 11.40 0.19
N ASN A 4 -8.97 10.83 -0.75
CA ASN A 4 -8.22 9.61 -0.56
C ASN A 4 -6.78 9.85 -1.06
N LEU A 5 -5.81 9.43 -0.25
CA LEU A 5 -4.40 9.43 -0.58
C LEU A 5 -3.89 8.01 -0.42
N ASP A 6 -3.50 7.38 -1.52
CA ASP A 6 -2.84 6.08 -1.53
C ASP A 6 -1.41 6.23 -2.07
N LEU A 7 -0.44 5.84 -1.25
CA LEU A 7 0.99 5.83 -1.57
C LEU A 7 1.50 4.40 -1.54
N GLY A 8 2.35 4.03 -2.50
CA GLY A 8 2.90 2.69 -2.59
C GLY A 8 4.30 2.65 -3.17
N LEU A 9 5.13 1.78 -2.62
CA LEU A 9 6.43 1.39 -3.16
C LEU A 9 6.41 -0.11 -3.45
N GLN A 10 6.82 -0.49 -4.65
CA GLN A 10 6.96 -1.88 -5.06
C GLN A 10 8.34 -2.07 -5.67
N ALA A 11 9.04 -3.10 -5.24
CA ALA A 11 10.31 -3.54 -5.78
C ALA A 11 10.21 -5.01 -6.16
N VAL A 12 10.62 -5.32 -7.39
CA VAL A 12 10.74 -6.70 -7.89
C VAL A 12 12.21 -6.95 -8.18
N THR A 13 12.78 -7.98 -7.57
CA THR A 13 14.18 -8.37 -7.81
C THR A 13 14.28 -9.32 -9.00
N ARG A 14 15.50 -9.48 -9.53
CA ARG A 14 15.77 -10.47 -10.60
C ARG A 14 15.51 -11.91 -10.16
N ASP A 15 15.53 -12.17 -8.86
CA ASP A 15 15.28 -13.49 -8.27
C ASP A 15 13.78 -13.75 -8.01
N ASN A 16 12.90 -13.04 -8.72
CA ASN A 16 11.45 -13.15 -8.60
C ASN A 16 10.90 -12.88 -7.18
N LEU A 17 11.62 -12.08 -6.39
CA LEU A 17 11.13 -11.61 -5.09
C LEU A 17 10.44 -10.27 -5.27
N GLU A 18 9.22 -10.15 -4.76
CA GLU A 18 8.47 -8.90 -4.71
C GLU A 18 8.35 -8.42 -3.26
N ILE A 19 8.72 -7.16 -3.03
CA ILE A 19 8.44 -6.43 -1.80
C ILE A 19 7.56 -5.26 -2.15
N LYS A 20 6.44 -5.14 -1.44
CA LYS A 20 5.49 -4.03 -1.61
C LYS A 20 5.10 -3.45 -0.27
N VAL A 21 5.12 -2.12 -0.18
CA VAL A 21 4.65 -1.37 0.99
C VAL A 21 3.65 -0.33 0.50
N GLU A 22 2.49 -0.28 1.14
CA GLU A 22 1.42 0.67 0.84
C GLU A 22 0.96 1.38 2.11
N TYR A 23 0.62 2.65 1.95
CA TYR A 23 -0.03 3.48 2.96
C TYR A 23 -1.22 4.18 2.32
N GLY A 24 -2.39 4.00 2.92
CA GLY A 24 -3.64 4.63 2.50
C GLY A 24 -4.21 5.49 3.61
N LEU A 25 -4.62 6.71 3.27
CA LEU A 25 -5.34 7.65 4.12
C LEU A 25 -6.66 7.99 3.44
N ASN A 26 -7.76 7.79 4.17
CA ASN A 26 -9.10 8.09 3.70
C ASN A 26 -9.77 9.09 4.63
N VAL A 27 -10.16 10.24 4.09
CA VAL A 27 -10.80 11.33 4.82
C VAL A 27 -12.28 11.37 4.43
N GLY A 28 -13.12 10.99 5.38
CA GLY A 28 -14.57 11.14 5.33
C GLY A 28 -15.01 12.41 6.06
N GLN A 29 -16.29 12.73 5.95
CA GLN A 29 -16.88 13.87 6.66
C GLN A 29 -16.85 13.68 8.18
N ASP A 30 -17.02 12.43 8.63
CA ASP A 30 -17.10 12.07 10.05
C ASP A 30 -16.04 11.04 10.47
N PHE A 31 -15.12 10.68 9.59
CA PHE A 31 -14.10 9.66 9.88
C PHE A 31 -12.76 9.96 9.23
N LEU A 32 -11.69 9.52 9.90
CA LEU A 32 -10.35 9.43 9.34
C LEU A 32 -9.89 7.97 9.43
N SER A 33 -9.61 7.36 8.29
CA SER A 33 -9.16 5.96 8.22
C SER A 33 -7.75 5.90 7.67
N GLN A 34 -6.89 5.14 8.36
CA GLN A 34 -5.51 4.87 7.96
C GLN A 34 -5.33 3.38 7.74
N ARG A 35 -4.66 3.00 6.66
CA ARG A 35 -4.35 1.62 6.31
C ARG A 35 -2.88 1.50 5.95
N GLY A 36 -2.16 0.60 6.61
CA GLY A 36 -0.82 0.18 6.20
C GLY A 36 -0.86 -1.26 5.67
N MET A 37 -0.15 -1.53 4.58
CA MET A 37 0.05 -2.89 4.07
C MET A 37 1.52 -3.10 3.75
N ALA A 38 2.07 -4.22 4.19
CA ALA A 38 3.34 -4.73 3.70
C ALA A 38 3.11 -6.12 3.11
N ARG A 39 3.69 -6.39 1.94
CA ARG A 39 3.59 -7.66 1.25
C ARG A 39 4.98 -8.11 0.82
N PHE A 40 5.23 -9.39 1.04
CA PHE A 40 6.37 -10.13 0.53
C PHE A 40 5.84 -11.29 -0.31
N ALA A 41 6.32 -11.43 -1.54
CA ALA A 41 5.92 -12.53 -2.42
C ALA A 41 7.14 -13.10 -3.16
N VAL A 42 7.06 -14.40 -3.44
CA VAL A 42 8.02 -15.13 -4.29
C VAL A 42 7.25 -15.62 -5.50
N HIS A 43 7.72 -15.30 -6.70
CA HIS A 43 7.03 -15.68 -7.94
C HIS A 43 7.72 -16.93 -8.51
N PHE A 44 6.97 -18.02 -8.61
CA PHE A 44 7.40 -19.32 -9.15
C PHE A 44 6.82 -19.55 -10.54
#